data_AF-A0A537LRT1-F1
#
_entry.id   AF-A0A537LRT1-F1
#
_cell.length_a   1.000
_cell.length_b   1.000
_cell.length_c   1.000
_cell.angle_alpha   90.00
_cell.angle_beta   90.00
_cell.angle_gamma   90.00
#
_symmetry.space_group_name_H-M   'P 1'
#
loop_
_entity.id
_entity.type
_entity.pdbx_description
1 polymer ?
#
loop_
_entity_poly.entity_id
_entity_poly.type
_entity_poly.pdbx_seq_one_letter_code
_entity_poly.pdbx_strand_id
1 'polypeptide(L)'
;MPRGSGPSRWPGSPVPCPRSASGGPRGSTSSFPVGTTDTEWTRTDNEPEITGDDVTYLLDHVSRFVTVSLSSRDVVGAFAGLRPLIGTGGAASARLSRRHQVVPSAPGFYSVIGGKLTTFRRMAEDVMNLATGRRAGTPSRTRTLSLAGAEGLGEAIPALRARARRLRLPRATLLHLIRSRGTGASAVLDRIEERPALGEPLCRGWPHIGAEAVVAVREEMAMTLADVLVRRTRLALLLPGQGMEIAARVAALVGDELEWSQDVRAAQVAEYSREMSRFAVSEIGTSA
;
A
#
# COMPACT_ATOMS: atom_id res chain seq x y z
N MET A 1 0.57 40.76 -15.10
CA MET A 1 0.98 39.43 -15.60
C MET A 1 2.27 39.01 -14.92
N PRO A 2 2.24 38.09 -13.94
CA PRO A 2 3.47 37.44 -13.50
C PRO A 2 3.75 36.24 -14.40
N ARG A 3 5.01 36.14 -14.83
CA ARG A 3 5.55 35.13 -15.75
C ARG A 3 5.60 33.78 -15.04
N GLY A 4 5.22 32.74 -15.78
CA GLY A 4 5.11 31.37 -15.30
C GLY A 4 6.41 30.82 -14.72
N SER A 5 6.29 30.20 -13.56
CA SER A 5 7.18 29.15 -13.09
C SER A 5 7.00 27.95 -14.02
N GLY A 6 7.94 27.75 -14.95
CA GLY A 6 8.00 26.53 -15.75
C GLY A 6 8.14 25.29 -14.84
N PRO A 7 7.66 24.12 -15.28
CA PRO A 7 7.74 22.90 -14.47
C PRO A 7 9.20 22.60 -14.13
N SER A 8 9.44 22.32 -12.84
CA SER A 8 10.75 21.89 -12.35
C SER A 8 11.24 20.71 -13.20
N ARG A 9 12.46 20.81 -13.75
CA ARG A 9 13.04 19.71 -14.54
C ARG A 9 13.27 18.53 -13.60
N TRP A 10 12.61 17.42 -13.88
CA TRP A 10 12.86 16.11 -13.31
C TRP A 10 14.37 15.78 -13.30
N PRO A 11 15.01 15.62 -12.14
CA PRO A 11 16.42 15.24 -12.11
C PRO A 11 16.56 13.73 -12.38
N GLY A 12 17.13 13.46 -13.56
CA GLY A 12 18.01 12.36 -13.97
C GLY A 12 17.95 10.99 -13.27
N SER A 13 17.72 9.97 -14.10
CA SER A 13 18.05 8.55 -13.92
C SER A 13 17.43 7.82 -12.71
N PRO A 14 17.02 6.55 -12.85
CA PRO A 14 16.52 5.77 -11.72
C PRO A 14 17.53 5.70 -10.56
N VAL A 15 17.04 5.88 -9.33
CA VAL A 15 17.88 5.73 -8.13
C VAL A 15 18.35 4.27 -8.05
N PRO A 16 19.64 4.02 -7.72
CA PRO A 16 20.11 2.68 -7.42
C PRO A 16 19.38 2.14 -6.18
N CYS A 17 18.69 1.01 -6.30
CA CYS A 17 18.09 0.35 -5.13
C CYS A 17 19.19 -0.30 -4.26
N PRO A 18 19.06 -0.27 -2.92
CA PRO A 18 19.92 -1.05 -2.03
C PRO A 18 19.90 -2.52 -2.42
N ARG A 19 21.05 -3.18 -2.35
CA ARG A 19 21.14 -4.63 -2.60
C ARG A 19 20.41 -5.36 -1.47
N SER A 20 19.65 -6.41 -1.78
CA SER A 20 19.35 -7.43 -0.76
C SER A 20 20.68 -8.01 -0.25
N ALA A 21 20.74 -8.40 1.02
CA ALA A 21 21.93 -8.95 1.66
C ALA A 21 22.55 -10.16 0.92
N SER A 22 21.79 -10.81 0.03
CA SER A 22 22.17 -12.03 -0.70
C SER A 22 23.10 -11.86 -1.91
N GLY A 23 23.47 -10.65 -2.32
CA GLY A 23 24.62 -10.41 -3.23
C GLY A 23 24.60 -11.04 -4.65
N GLY A 24 23.55 -11.77 -5.05
CA GLY A 24 23.48 -12.52 -6.32
C GLY A 24 22.92 -11.74 -7.52
N PRO A 25 23.20 -12.18 -8.77
CA PRO A 25 22.70 -11.54 -9.99
C PRO A 25 21.20 -11.82 -10.22
N ARG A 26 20.56 -10.87 -10.91
CA ARG A 26 19.11 -10.62 -10.98
C ARG A 26 18.30 -11.75 -11.63
N GLY A 27 17.66 -12.58 -10.81
CA GLY A 27 16.31 -13.07 -11.06
C GLY A 27 15.30 -12.15 -10.35
N SER A 28 14.04 -12.13 -10.79
CA SER A 28 12.92 -11.50 -10.07
C SER A 28 13.03 -11.80 -8.57
N THR A 29 13.37 -10.80 -7.74
CA THR A 29 13.37 -10.98 -6.29
C THR A 29 11.92 -11.19 -5.86
N SER A 30 11.55 -12.44 -5.61
CA SER A 30 10.22 -12.78 -5.12
C SER A 30 10.22 -12.63 -3.61
N SER A 31 9.56 -11.59 -3.12
CA SER A 31 9.26 -11.43 -1.69
C SER A 31 7.98 -12.17 -1.35
N PHE A 32 7.95 -12.86 -0.22
CA PHE A 32 6.78 -13.58 0.27
C PHE A 32 6.43 -13.08 1.68
N PRO A 33 5.16 -12.75 1.97
CA PRO A 33 4.76 -12.38 3.31
C PRO A 33 4.81 -13.59 4.24
N VAL A 34 5.40 -13.41 5.42
CA VAL A 34 5.35 -14.37 6.53
C VAL A 34 4.54 -13.74 7.66
N GLY A 35 3.60 -14.49 8.22
CA GLY A 35 2.70 -13.99 9.25
C GLY A 35 1.74 -15.08 9.70
N THR A 36 0.98 -14.88 10.78
CA THR A 36 0.82 -13.67 11.60
C THR A 36 1.06 -14.02 13.07
N THR A 37 1.41 -13.03 13.90
CA THR A 37 1.33 -13.15 15.36
C THR A 37 -0.08 -12.80 15.87
N ASP A 38 -0.39 -13.21 17.10
CA ASP A 38 -1.64 -12.92 17.81
C ASP A 38 -1.29 -12.61 19.27
N THR A 39 -0.99 -11.34 19.53
CA THR A 39 -0.61 -10.81 20.84
C THR A 39 -1.66 -9.81 21.30
N GLU A 40 -1.96 -9.82 22.60
CA GLU A 40 -2.90 -8.87 23.18
C GLU A 40 -2.30 -7.46 23.18
N TRP A 41 -3.09 -6.48 22.73
CA TRP A 41 -2.71 -5.07 22.75
C TRP A 41 -3.44 -4.36 23.88
N THR A 42 -2.69 -3.96 24.91
CA THR A 42 -3.24 -3.34 26.13
C THR A 42 -3.06 -1.82 26.18
N ARG A 43 -2.30 -1.25 25.23
CA ARG A 43 -2.09 0.20 25.13
C ARG A 43 -3.31 0.89 24.52
N THR A 44 -3.49 2.15 24.87
CA THR A 44 -4.60 2.98 24.36
C THR A 44 -4.29 3.69 23.05
N ASP A 45 -3.02 3.69 22.62
CA ASP A 45 -2.65 4.17 21.30
C ASP A 45 -3.02 3.14 20.24
N ASN A 46 -3.41 3.61 19.06
CA ASN A 46 -3.73 2.78 17.90
C ASN A 46 -2.49 2.56 17.02
N GLU A 47 -1.32 2.53 17.64
CA GLU A 47 -0.01 2.52 16.98
C GLU A 47 0.73 1.22 17.33
N PRO A 48 0.34 0.07 16.75
CA PRO A 48 1.01 -1.18 17.04
C PRO A 48 2.45 -1.17 16.52
N GLU A 49 3.36 -1.66 17.34
CA GLU A 49 4.79 -1.79 17.03
C GLU A 49 5.13 -3.26 16.76
N ILE A 50 6.19 -3.49 16.00
CA ILE A 50 6.74 -4.83 15.77
C ILE A 50 7.81 -5.07 16.82
N THR A 51 7.76 -6.22 17.50
CA THR A 51 8.75 -6.58 18.51
C THR A 51 9.77 -7.58 17.98
N GLY A 52 10.92 -7.70 18.67
CA GLY A 52 11.94 -8.71 18.34
C GLY A 52 11.41 -10.13 18.50
N ASP A 53 10.50 -10.32 19.44
CA ASP A 53 9.83 -11.59 19.69
C ASP A 53 8.87 -11.95 18.53
N ASP A 54 8.15 -10.98 17.96
CA ASP A 54 7.33 -11.20 16.76
C ASP A 54 8.19 -11.69 15.58
N VAL A 55 9.33 -11.03 15.36
CA VAL A 55 10.26 -11.36 14.27
C VAL A 55 10.84 -12.77 14.48
N THR A 56 11.34 -13.04 15.69
CA THR A 56 11.95 -14.33 16.05
C THR A 56 10.93 -15.47 15.91
N TYR A 57 9.72 -15.28 16.45
CA TYR A 57 8.63 -16.25 16.34
C TYR A 57 8.32 -16.62 14.89
N LEU A 58 8.19 -15.62 14.00
CA LEU A 58 7.87 -15.86 12.59
C LEU A 58 9.02 -16.52 11.83
N LEU A 59 10.27 -16.08 12.06
CA LEU A 59 11.46 -16.64 11.42
C LEU A 59 11.69 -18.10 11.84
N ASP A 60 11.59 -18.40 13.13
CA ASP A 60 11.71 -19.77 13.65
C ASP A 60 10.63 -20.69 13.09
N HIS A 61 9.41 -20.16 12.93
CA HIS A 61 8.30 -20.93 12.38
C HIS A 61 8.52 -21.27 10.91
N VAL A 62 8.86 -20.27 10.08
CA VAL A 62 9.06 -20.50 8.63
C VAL A 62 10.30 -21.35 8.35
N SER A 63 11.36 -21.24 9.17
CA SER A 63 12.60 -22.00 9.03
C SER A 63 12.40 -23.52 9.15
N ARG A 64 11.28 -23.98 9.73
CA ARG A 64 10.91 -25.41 9.79
C ARG A 64 10.45 -25.97 8.46
N PHE A 65 10.07 -25.11 7.51
CA PHE A 65 9.47 -25.51 6.23
C PHE A 65 10.36 -25.20 5.03
N VAL A 66 11.50 -24.54 5.23
CA VAL A 66 12.41 -24.15 4.16
C VAL A 66 13.82 -24.66 4.44
N THR A 67 14.58 -24.91 3.38
CA THR A 67 15.98 -25.35 3.47
C THR A 67 16.97 -24.19 3.55
N VAL A 68 16.51 -22.96 3.28
CA VAL A 68 17.33 -21.75 3.35
C VAL A 68 17.38 -21.25 4.78
N SER A 69 18.58 -20.89 5.25
CA SER A 69 18.74 -20.21 6.53
C SER A 69 18.24 -18.77 6.40
N LEU A 70 17.20 -18.43 7.16
CA LEU A 70 16.62 -17.10 7.19
C LEU A 70 17.05 -16.37 8.47
N SER A 71 17.26 -15.07 8.35
CA SER A 71 17.62 -14.17 9.45
C SER A 71 16.82 -12.87 9.37
N SER A 72 16.88 -12.06 10.42
CA SER A 72 16.27 -10.71 10.43
C SER A 72 16.79 -9.81 9.29
N ARG A 73 18.01 -10.07 8.79
CA ARG A 73 18.62 -9.35 7.65
C ARG A 73 17.95 -9.67 6.31
N ASP A 74 17.21 -10.77 6.24
CA ASP A 74 16.47 -11.17 5.04
C ASP A 74 15.07 -10.53 4.99
N VAL A 75 14.64 -9.88 6.08
CA VAL A 75 13.36 -9.16 6.15
C VAL A 75 13.51 -7.80 5.48
N VAL A 76 12.85 -7.63 4.32
CA VAL A 76 12.91 -6.39 3.54
C VAL A 76 11.87 -5.34 3.94
N GLY A 77 10.81 -5.75 4.64
CA GLY A 77 9.74 -4.88 5.10
C GLY A 77 8.79 -5.64 6.02
N ALA A 78 8.16 -4.91 6.94
CA ALA A 78 7.24 -5.46 7.91
C ALA A 78 6.12 -4.45 8.23
N PHE A 79 5.02 -4.93 8.78
CA PHE A 79 3.91 -4.10 9.23
C PHE A 79 3.20 -4.75 10.41
N ALA A 80 2.57 -3.94 11.26
CA ALA A 80 1.71 -4.37 12.34
C ALA A 80 0.31 -3.78 12.17
N GLY A 81 -0.69 -4.42 12.76
CA GLY A 81 -2.08 -3.97 12.68
C GLY A 81 -2.93 -4.53 13.81
N LEU A 82 -3.82 -3.71 14.34
CA LEU A 82 -4.75 -4.11 15.39
C LEU A 82 -5.99 -4.77 14.79
N ARG A 83 -6.43 -5.86 15.42
CA ARG A 83 -7.69 -6.53 15.06
C ARG A 83 -8.79 -6.03 15.99
N PRO A 84 -9.83 -5.34 15.48
CA PRO A 84 -10.97 -4.97 16.31
C PRO A 84 -11.79 -6.23 16.62
N LEU A 85 -11.59 -6.81 17.80
CA LEU A 85 -12.33 -7.98 18.25
C LEU A 85 -13.48 -7.56 19.17
N ILE A 86 -14.61 -8.25 19.08
CA ILE A 86 -15.72 -8.06 20.02
C ILE A 86 -15.33 -8.75 21.32
N GLY A 87 -14.96 -7.98 22.35
CA GLY A 87 -14.66 -8.51 23.67
C GLY A 87 -15.93 -9.03 24.35
N THR A 88 -15.98 -10.34 24.63
CA THR A 88 -16.76 -10.87 25.75
C THR A 88 -15.78 -10.96 26.91
N GLY A 89 -15.93 -10.14 27.96
CA GLY A 89 -14.93 -10.01 29.03
C GLY A 89 -14.34 -11.36 29.48
N GLY A 90 -13.01 -11.47 29.49
CA GLY A 90 -12.27 -12.53 30.18
C GLY A 90 -11.88 -13.80 29.40
N ALA A 91 -12.06 -13.89 28.08
CA ALA A 91 -11.61 -15.06 27.31
C ALA A 91 -10.51 -14.72 26.28
N ALA A 92 -9.50 -15.59 26.17
CA ALA A 92 -8.39 -15.49 25.21
C ALA A 92 -8.88 -15.10 23.79
N SER A 93 -8.19 -14.13 23.18
CA SER A 93 -8.52 -13.46 21.89
C SER A 93 -8.96 -14.43 20.79
N ALA A 94 -8.40 -15.63 20.76
CA ALA A 94 -8.66 -16.67 19.77
C ALA A 94 -10.12 -17.16 19.69
N ARG A 95 -10.92 -17.01 20.76
CA ARG A 95 -12.32 -17.50 20.84
C ARG A 95 -13.40 -16.43 20.70
N LEU A 96 -13.03 -15.16 20.49
CA LEU A 96 -14.00 -14.08 20.31
C LEU A 96 -14.73 -14.21 18.96
N SER A 97 -16.04 -13.91 18.96
CA SER A 97 -16.90 -14.03 17.78
C SER A 97 -16.37 -13.19 16.62
N ARG A 98 -15.99 -13.85 15.52
CA ARG A 98 -15.46 -13.22 14.29
C ARG A 98 -16.54 -12.67 13.36
N ARG A 99 -17.80 -12.60 13.80
CA ARG A 99 -18.91 -11.99 13.04
C ARG A 99 -18.92 -10.49 13.29
N HIS A 100 -19.17 -9.71 12.24
CA HIS A 100 -19.45 -8.30 12.43
C HIS A 100 -20.82 -8.11 13.08
N GLN A 101 -20.96 -7.02 13.81
CA GLN A 101 -22.24 -6.57 14.33
C GLN A 101 -22.45 -5.13 13.86
N VAL A 102 -23.65 -4.83 13.35
CA VAL A 102 -24.07 -3.46 13.09
C VAL A 102 -25.15 -3.11 14.10
N VAL A 103 -24.92 -2.07 14.90
CA VAL A 103 -25.83 -1.66 15.96
C VAL A 103 -26.18 -0.18 15.84
N PRO A 104 -27.44 0.23 16.07
CA PRO A 104 -27.76 1.64 16.29
C PRO A 104 -27.18 2.06 17.63
N SER A 105 -26.20 2.97 17.61
CA SER A 105 -25.48 3.40 18.82
C SER A 105 -26.03 4.70 19.42
N ALA A 106 -26.71 5.52 18.62
CA ALA A 106 -27.46 6.70 19.02
C ALA A 106 -28.47 7.06 17.91
N PRO A 107 -29.43 7.99 18.14
CA PRO A 107 -30.35 8.42 17.09
C PRO A 107 -29.61 8.91 15.83
N GLY A 108 -29.79 8.19 14.72
CA GLY A 108 -29.11 8.48 13.44
C GLY A 108 -27.67 7.94 13.32
N PHE A 109 -27.14 7.28 14.35
CA PHE A 109 -25.79 6.72 14.36
C PHE A 109 -25.80 5.20 14.36
N TYR A 110 -24.92 4.62 13.54
CA TYR A 110 -24.73 3.17 13.42
C TYR A 110 -23.26 2.84 13.62
N SER A 111 -22.97 1.88 14.49
CA SER A 111 -21.63 1.39 14.77
C SER A 111 -21.43 0.00 14.16
N VAL A 112 -20.29 -0.20 13.49
CA VAL A 112 -19.85 -1.50 12.99
C VAL A 112 -18.75 -2.02 13.92
N ILE A 113 -19.00 -3.14 14.56
CA ILE A 113 -18.06 -3.76 15.51
C ILE A 113 -17.56 -5.07 14.93
N GLY A 114 -16.23 -5.23 14.91
CA GLY A 114 -15.56 -6.40 14.34
C GLY A 114 -15.67 -6.50 12.82
N GLY A 115 -15.67 -7.73 12.33
CA GLY A 115 -15.73 -8.04 10.90
C GLY A 115 -14.39 -8.41 10.26
N LYS A 116 -14.43 -8.66 8.96
CA LYS A 116 -13.26 -9.06 8.16
C LYS A 116 -13.27 -8.32 6.84
N LEU A 117 -12.08 -8.15 6.27
CA LEU A 117 -11.97 -7.66 4.89
C LEU A 117 -12.77 -8.52 3.92
N THR A 118 -12.84 -9.85 4.11
CA THR A 118 -13.61 -10.74 3.24
C THR A 118 -15.13 -10.55 3.32
N THR A 119 -15.65 -9.94 4.39
CA THR A 119 -17.09 -9.72 4.58
C THR A 119 -17.51 -8.27 4.34
N PHE A 120 -16.59 -7.36 4.01
CA PHE A 120 -16.81 -5.91 3.96
C PHE A 120 -18.05 -5.48 3.17
N ARG A 121 -18.27 -6.07 1.97
CA ARG A 121 -19.42 -5.76 1.12
C ARG A 121 -20.75 -6.08 1.82
N ARG A 122 -20.81 -7.22 2.52
CA ARG A 122 -22.00 -7.62 3.28
C ARG A 122 -22.18 -6.72 4.51
N MET A 123 -21.10 -6.36 5.19
CA MET A 123 -21.16 -5.41 6.31
C MET A 123 -21.75 -4.07 5.88
N ALA A 124 -21.26 -3.52 4.75
CA ALA A 124 -21.76 -2.26 4.20
C ALA A 124 -23.25 -2.38 3.78
N GLU A 125 -23.65 -3.51 3.21
CA GLU A 125 -25.06 -3.78 2.89
C GLU A 125 -25.94 -3.80 4.15
N ASP A 126 -25.49 -4.45 5.23
CA ASP A 126 -26.23 -4.51 6.50
C ASP A 126 -26.38 -3.10 7.13
N VAL A 127 -25.33 -2.27 7.09
CA VAL A 127 -25.40 -0.86 7.52
C VAL A 127 -26.43 -0.08 6.71
N MET A 128 -26.39 -0.17 5.38
CA MET A 128 -27.31 0.58 4.52
C MET A 128 -28.76 0.14 4.72
N ASN A 129 -29.01 -1.15 4.93
CA ASN A 129 -30.35 -1.66 5.20
C ASN A 129 -30.92 -1.09 6.50
N LEU A 130 -30.12 -1.05 7.57
CA LEU A 130 -30.51 -0.44 8.84
C LEU A 130 -30.73 1.07 8.69
N ALA A 131 -29.75 1.78 8.11
CA ALA A 131 -29.76 3.25 8.00
C ALA A 131 -30.92 3.80 7.16
N THR A 132 -31.31 3.08 6.11
CA THR A 132 -32.40 3.52 5.21
C THR A 132 -33.77 2.96 5.60
N GLY A 133 -33.84 2.16 6.67
CA GLY A 133 -35.05 1.41 7.01
C GLY A 133 -35.53 0.54 5.85
N ARG A 134 -34.60 0.06 5.00
CA ARG A 134 -34.92 -0.65 3.77
C ARG A 134 -35.75 -1.87 4.15
N ARG A 135 -37.05 -1.81 3.85
CA ARG A 135 -37.95 -2.95 4.01
C ARG A 135 -37.39 -4.12 3.18
N ALA A 136 -37.62 -5.34 3.66
CA ALA A 136 -37.36 -6.54 2.88
C ALA A 136 -37.95 -6.36 1.46
N GLY A 137 -37.11 -6.38 0.41
CA GLY A 137 -37.59 -6.36 -0.98
C GLY A 137 -36.75 -5.59 -2.01
N THR A 138 -35.94 -4.59 -1.65
CA THR A 138 -35.03 -3.96 -2.62
C THR A 138 -33.61 -4.52 -2.47
N PRO A 139 -33.20 -5.48 -3.32
CA PRO A 139 -31.90 -6.13 -3.18
C PRO A 139 -30.76 -5.14 -3.43
N SER A 140 -29.67 -5.28 -2.66
CA SER A 140 -28.44 -4.57 -2.94
C SER A 140 -27.86 -5.02 -4.29
N ARG A 141 -27.43 -4.05 -5.10
CA ARG A 141 -26.74 -4.30 -6.37
C ARG A 141 -25.23 -4.52 -6.21
N THR A 142 -24.70 -4.34 -5.00
CA THR A 142 -23.23 -4.37 -4.75
C THR A 142 -22.60 -5.75 -4.98
N ARG A 143 -23.41 -6.82 -5.07
CA ARG A 143 -22.90 -8.17 -5.37
C ARG A 143 -22.32 -8.28 -6.78
N THR A 144 -22.86 -7.51 -7.73
CA THR A 144 -22.46 -7.56 -9.15
C THR A 144 -21.90 -6.24 -9.64
N LEU A 145 -21.76 -5.25 -8.75
CA LEU A 145 -21.14 -3.98 -9.08
C LEU A 145 -19.63 -4.16 -9.11
N SER A 146 -19.02 -3.89 -10.25
CA SER A 146 -17.56 -3.88 -10.40
C SER A 146 -16.95 -2.76 -9.58
N LEU A 147 -15.80 -3.04 -8.95
CA LEU A 147 -14.97 -1.99 -8.37
C LEU A 147 -14.21 -1.25 -9.48
N ALA A 148 -13.74 -0.04 -9.17
CA ALA A 148 -12.91 0.74 -10.07
C ALA A 148 -11.71 -0.10 -10.57
N GLY A 149 -11.40 0.03 -11.87
CA GLY A 149 -10.35 -0.73 -12.53
C GLY A 149 -10.77 -2.11 -13.06
N ALA A 150 -11.87 -2.71 -12.57
CA ALA A 150 -12.27 -4.07 -12.97
C ALA A 150 -13.19 -4.08 -14.20
N GLU A 151 -14.06 -3.09 -14.34
CA GLU A 151 -15.03 -3.03 -15.43
C GLU A 151 -14.35 -2.85 -16.79
N GLY A 152 -14.71 -3.69 -17.76
CA GLY A 152 -14.19 -3.60 -19.13
C GLY A 152 -12.69 -3.93 -19.29
N LEU A 153 -12.05 -4.55 -18.29
CA LEU A 153 -10.61 -4.78 -18.31
C LEU A 153 -10.16 -5.68 -19.46
N GLY A 154 -10.92 -6.74 -19.76
CA GLY A 154 -10.61 -7.67 -20.84
C GLY A 154 -10.53 -6.95 -22.20
N GLU A 155 -11.50 -6.07 -22.47
CA GLU A 155 -11.59 -5.27 -23.68
C GLU A 155 -10.54 -4.15 -23.73
N ALA A 156 -10.16 -3.60 -22.57
CA ALA A 156 -9.15 -2.52 -22.50
C ALA A 156 -7.71 -3.01 -22.71
N ILE A 157 -7.39 -4.27 -22.38
CA ILE A 157 -6.02 -4.81 -22.43
C ILE A 157 -5.32 -4.62 -23.80
N PRO A 158 -5.94 -4.92 -24.96
CA PRO A 158 -5.32 -4.67 -26.27
C PRO A 158 -4.93 -3.21 -26.49
N ALA A 159 -5.80 -2.27 -26.13
CA ALA A 159 -5.54 -0.84 -26.25
C ALA A 159 -4.38 -0.41 -25.32
N LEU A 160 -4.39 -0.85 -24.06
CA LEU A 160 -3.31 -0.59 -23.10
C LEU A 160 -1.95 -1.11 -23.61
N ARG A 161 -1.92 -2.32 -24.19
CA ARG A 161 -0.70 -2.90 -24.80
C ARG A 161 -0.19 -2.07 -25.97
N ALA A 162 -1.09 -1.62 -26.85
CA ALA A 162 -0.73 -0.79 -28.00
C ALA A 162 -0.16 0.56 -27.56
N ARG A 163 -0.79 1.20 -26.56
CA ARG A 163 -0.30 2.47 -25.96
C ARG A 163 1.08 2.30 -25.32
N ALA A 164 1.25 1.31 -24.46
CA ALA A 164 2.52 1.05 -23.78
C ALA A 164 3.67 0.79 -24.77
N ARG A 165 3.41 0.10 -25.89
CA ARG A 165 4.40 -0.07 -26.97
C ARG A 165 4.83 1.25 -27.59
N ARG A 166 3.88 2.16 -27.88
CA ARG A 166 4.20 3.49 -28.42
C ARG A 166 5.04 4.31 -27.45
N LEU A 167 4.72 4.22 -26.16
CA LEU A 167 5.46 4.86 -25.06
C LEU A 167 6.77 4.14 -24.70
N ARG A 168 7.10 3.04 -25.40
CA ARG A 168 8.30 2.22 -25.17
C ARG A 168 8.43 1.75 -23.71
N LEU A 169 7.31 1.51 -23.04
CA LEU A 169 7.31 1.02 -21.67
C LEU A 169 7.75 -0.44 -21.59
N PRO A 170 8.57 -0.81 -20.59
CA PRO A 170 8.88 -2.20 -20.32
C PRO A 170 7.61 -3.03 -20.09
N ARG A 171 7.61 -4.27 -20.59
CA ARG A 171 6.48 -5.21 -20.39
C ARG A 171 6.15 -5.41 -18.90
N ALA A 172 7.17 -5.48 -18.05
CA ALA A 172 7.00 -5.64 -16.61
C ALA A 172 6.23 -4.47 -15.98
N THR A 173 6.50 -3.23 -16.41
CA THR A 173 5.77 -2.03 -15.97
C THR A 173 4.30 -2.10 -16.39
N LEU A 174 4.00 -2.45 -17.64
CA LEU A 174 2.61 -2.59 -18.07
C LEU A 174 1.85 -3.67 -17.28
N LEU A 175 2.47 -4.84 -17.06
CA LEU A 175 1.86 -5.92 -16.29
C LEU A 175 1.60 -5.51 -14.84
N HIS A 176 2.54 -4.78 -14.23
CA HIS A 176 2.36 -4.18 -12.91
C HIS A 176 1.16 -3.25 -12.88
N LEU A 177 1.08 -2.28 -13.80
CA LEU A 177 -0.01 -1.30 -13.85
C LEU A 177 -1.38 -1.97 -14.05
N ILE A 178 -1.48 -2.96 -14.93
CA ILE A 178 -2.72 -3.72 -15.14
C ILE A 178 -3.10 -4.49 -13.87
N ARG A 179 -2.14 -5.11 -13.18
CA ARG A 179 -2.40 -5.90 -11.97
C ARG A 179 -2.80 -5.02 -10.78
N SER A 180 -2.22 -3.83 -10.65
CA SER A 180 -2.47 -2.93 -9.52
C SER A 180 -3.67 -2.02 -9.73
N ARG A 181 -3.95 -1.60 -10.97
CA ARG A 181 -4.94 -0.54 -11.28
C ARG A 181 -6.00 -0.96 -12.30
N GLY A 182 -5.87 -2.11 -12.94
CA GLY A 182 -6.81 -2.57 -13.96
C GLY A 182 -6.96 -1.56 -15.10
N THR A 183 -8.18 -1.13 -15.41
CA THR A 183 -8.46 -0.10 -16.43
C THR A 183 -7.90 1.27 -16.07
N GLY A 184 -7.67 1.54 -14.77
CA GLY A 184 -6.99 2.75 -14.29
C GLY A 184 -5.53 2.86 -14.75
N ALA A 185 -4.94 1.79 -15.30
CA ALA A 185 -3.64 1.88 -15.97
C ALA A 185 -3.63 2.90 -17.11
N SER A 186 -4.79 3.15 -17.75
CA SER A 186 -4.92 4.17 -18.81
C SER A 186 -4.52 5.56 -18.32
N ALA A 187 -4.98 5.97 -17.14
CA ALA A 187 -4.66 7.28 -16.55
C ALA A 187 -3.16 7.45 -16.30
N VAL A 188 -2.47 6.37 -15.91
CA VAL A 188 -1.02 6.37 -15.75
C VAL A 188 -0.32 6.59 -17.10
N LEU A 189 -0.81 5.97 -18.18
CA LEU A 189 -0.26 6.18 -19.52
C LEU A 189 -0.50 7.60 -20.02
N ASP A 190 -1.65 8.21 -19.71
CA ASP A 190 -1.95 9.61 -20.05
C ASP A 190 -0.90 10.55 -19.43
N ARG A 191 -0.52 10.33 -18.16
CA ARG A 191 0.52 11.14 -17.51
C ARG A 191 1.90 11.01 -18.17
N ILE A 192 2.21 9.86 -18.76
CA ILE A 192 3.48 9.64 -19.48
C ILE A 192 3.44 10.33 -20.85
N GLU A 193 2.28 10.35 -21.53
CA GLU A 193 2.10 11.11 -22.76
C GLU A 193 2.28 12.62 -22.51
N GLU A 194 1.77 13.14 -21.39
CA GLU A 194 1.93 14.54 -20.98
C GLU A 194 3.37 14.86 -20.55
N ARG A 195 4.00 13.98 -19.77
CA ARG A 195 5.37 14.15 -19.25
C ARG A 195 6.15 12.84 -19.40
N PRO A 196 6.87 12.64 -20.52
CA PRO A 196 7.56 11.38 -20.82
C PRO A 196 8.53 10.89 -19.73
N ALA A 197 9.16 11.80 -18.99
CA ALA A 197 10.06 11.48 -17.88
C ALA A 197 9.38 10.70 -16.73
N LEU A 198 8.05 10.83 -16.59
CA LEU A 198 7.28 10.06 -15.59
C LEU A 198 7.21 8.56 -15.89
N GLY A 199 7.55 8.14 -17.12
CA GLY A 199 7.68 6.74 -17.49
C GLY A 199 8.97 6.09 -16.99
N GLU A 200 9.91 6.85 -16.43
CA GLU A 200 11.13 6.31 -15.85
C GLU A 200 10.84 5.58 -14.52
N PRO A 201 11.49 4.43 -14.28
CA PRO A 201 11.40 3.75 -12.99
C PRO A 201 11.81 4.65 -11.83
N LEU A 202 11.01 4.63 -10.75
CA LEU A 202 11.34 5.29 -9.49
C LEU A 202 12.60 4.69 -8.88
N CYS A 203 12.68 3.36 -8.86
CA CYS A 203 13.88 2.62 -8.48
C CYS A 203 14.33 1.65 -9.58
N ARG A 204 15.65 1.53 -9.76
CA ARG A 204 16.22 0.66 -10.80
C ARG A 204 15.88 -0.81 -10.55
N GLY A 205 15.31 -1.47 -11.56
CA GLY A 205 14.93 -2.88 -11.50
C GLY A 205 13.52 -3.15 -10.99
N TRP A 206 12.79 -2.11 -10.60
CA TRP A 206 11.39 -2.19 -10.18
C TRP A 206 10.47 -1.63 -11.27
N PRO A 207 9.24 -2.18 -11.41
CA PRO A 207 8.34 -1.75 -12.47
C PRO A 207 7.64 -0.42 -12.17
N HIS A 208 7.82 0.15 -10.98
CA HIS A 208 7.06 1.31 -10.50
C HIS A 208 7.64 2.60 -11.04
N ILE A 209 6.78 3.51 -11.48
CA ILE A 209 7.18 4.72 -12.24
C ILE A 209 6.61 6.00 -11.63
N GLY A 210 7.21 7.14 -11.98
CA GLY A 210 6.79 8.45 -11.44
C GLY A 210 5.33 8.79 -11.74
N ALA A 211 4.79 8.34 -12.87
CA ALA A 211 3.40 8.56 -13.25
C ALA A 211 2.39 8.01 -12.22
N GLU A 212 2.75 6.94 -11.50
CA GLU A 212 1.88 6.37 -10.45
C GLU A 212 1.72 7.30 -9.26
N ALA A 213 2.76 8.06 -8.89
CA ALA A 213 2.69 9.04 -7.81
C ALA A 213 1.77 10.21 -8.19
N VAL A 214 1.83 10.66 -9.45
CA VAL A 214 0.98 11.74 -9.96
C VAL A 214 -0.49 11.31 -10.00
N VAL A 215 -0.77 10.11 -10.51
CA VAL A 215 -2.14 9.56 -10.50
C VAL A 215 -2.65 9.37 -9.07
N ALA A 216 -1.80 8.90 -8.15
CA ALA A 216 -2.17 8.73 -6.76
C ALA A 216 -2.68 10.05 -6.13
N VAL A 217 -2.04 11.18 -6.44
CA VAL A 217 -2.49 12.50 -5.98
C VAL A 217 -3.78 12.92 -6.67
N ARG A 218 -3.79 12.92 -8.02
CA ARG A 218 -4.89 13.51 -8.80
C ARG A 218 -6.19 12.71 -8.75
N GLU A 219 -6.10 11.39 -8.62
CA GLU A 219 -7.24 10.48 -8.82
C GLU A 219 -7.50 9.56 -7.61
N GLU A 220 -6.53 9.43 -6.69
CA GLU A 220 -6.64 8.50 -5.55
C GLU A 220 -6.51 9.19 -4.18
N MET A 221 -6.63 10.53 -4.16
CA MET A 221 -6.58 11.37 -2.96
C MET A 221 -5.33 11.13 -2.09
N ALA A 222 -4.18 10.89 -2.70
CA ALA A 222 -2.92 10.87 -1.95
C ALA A 222 -2.56 12.31 -1.55
N MET A 223 -2.43 12.53 -0.24
CA MET A 223 -2.16 13.85 0.35
C MET A 223 -0.83 13.88 1.12
N THR A 224 -0.16 12.75 1.24
CA THR A 224 1.10 12.58 1.99
C THR A 224 2.06 11.67 1.24
N LEU A 225 3.35 11.73 1.59
CA LEU A 225 4.34 10.81 1.04
C LEU A 225 4.01 9.35 1.37
N ALA A 226 3.51 9.09 2.59
CA ALA A 226 3.09 7.77 3.04
C ALA A 226 1.88 7.23 2.25
N ASP A 227 0.95 8.08 1.79
CA ASP A 227 -0.14 7.63 0.91
C ASP A 227 0.40 6.96 -0.34
N VAL A 228 1.44 7.54 -0.95
CA VAL A 228 2.03 7.00 -2.17
C VAL A 228 2.89 5.76 -1.86
N LEU A 229 3.86 5.87 -0.96
CA LEU A 229 4.87 4.83 -0.73
C LEU A 229 4.33 3.62 0.04
N VAL A 230 3.45 3.84 1.02
CA VAL A 230 2.90 2.75 1.86
C VAL A 230 1.62 2.19 1.25
N ARG A 231 0.66 3.06 0.89
CA ARG A 231 -0.72 2.63 0.59
C ARG A 231 -0.98 2.34 -0.90
N ARG A 232 -0.59 3.25 -1.80
CA ARG A 232 -0.89 3.11 -3.24
C ARG A 232 0.10 2.22 -3.99
N THR A 233 1.39 2.35 -3.70
CA THR A 233 2.45 1.58 -4.39
C THR A 233 3.03 0.44 -3.55
N ARG A 234 2.96 0.55 -2.22
CA ARG A 234 3.52 -0.41 -1.26
C ARG A 234 5.04 -0.58 -1.36
N LEU A 235 5.74 0.37 -1.98
CA LEU A 235 7.20 0.37 -2.08
C LEU A 235 7.88 0.32 -0.71
N ALA A 236 7.25 0.88 0.32
CA ALA A 236 7.70 0.77 1.71
C ALA A 236 7.85 -0.68 2.20
N LEU A 237 7.04 -1.61 1.67
CA LEU A 237 7.06 -3.03 2.04
C LEU A 237 7.86 -3.89 1.06
N LEU A 238 8.09 -3.39 -0.15
CA LEU A 238 8.70 -4.15 -1.25
C LEU A 238 10.19 -3.86 -1.39
N LEU A 239 10.62 -2.64 -1.09
CA LEU A 239 12.01 -2.20 -1.22
C LEU A 239 12.78 -2.43 0.09
N PRO A 240 13.99 -3.00 0.03
CA PRO A 240 14.92 -2.93 1.16
C PRO A 240 15.12 -1.46 1.57
N GLY A 241 15.17 -1.18 2.88
CA GLY A 241 15.26 0.20 3.37
C GLY A 241 13.97 1.01 3.20
N GLN A 242 12.84 0.32 2.99
CA GLN A 242 11.50 0.90 2.99
C GLN A 242 11.32 2.04 1.97
N GLY A 243 12.10 2.04 0.88
CA GLY A 243 12.02 3.06 -0.18
C GLY A 243 12.54 4.44 0.24
N MET A 244 13.33 4.54 1.31
CA MET A 244 13.95 5.80 1.74
C MET A 244 14.82 6.42 0.64
N GLU A 245 15.45 5.61 -0.20
CA GLU A 245 16.29 6.06 -1.31
C GLU A 245 15.51 6.80 -2.40
N ILE A 246 14.19 6.54 -2.53
CA ILE A 246 13.31 7.23 -3.49
C ILE A 246 12.40 8.27 -2.83
N ALA A 247 12.41 8.38 -1.49
CA ALA A 247 11.48 9.22 -0.73
C ALA A 247 11.50 10.68 -1.18
N ALA A 248 12.68 11.29 -1.29
CA ALA A 248 12.83 12.69 -1.73
C ALA A 248 12.34 12.90 -3.17
N ARG A 249 12.58 11.93 -4.06
CA ARG A 249 12.14 11.99 -5.46
C ARG A 249 10.61 11.92 -5.56
N VAL A 250 9.99 11.04 -4.79
CA VAL A 250 8.52 10.93 -4.74
C VAL A 250 7.90 12.15 -4.06
N ALA A 251 8.51 12.67 -3.00
CA ALA A 251 8.08 13.91 -2.36
C ALA A 251 8.13 15.12 -3.32
N ALA A 252 9.12 15.16 -4.22
CA ALA A 252 9.17 16.20 -5.25
C ALA A 252 7.99 16.08 -6.24
N LEU A 253 7.63 14.87 -6.68
CA LEU A 253 6.46 14.66 -7.56
C LEU A 253 5.17 15.06 -6.88
N VAL A 254 4.93 14.52 -5.69
CA VAL A 254 3.72 14.79 -4.92
C VAL A 254 3.64 16.26 -4.59
N GLY A 255 4.76 16.86 -4.20
CA GLY A 255 4.85 18.29 -3.91
C GLY A 255 4.69 19.20 -5.12
N ASP A 256 5.03 18.76 -6.33
CA ASP A 256 4.71 19.51 -7.55
C ASP A 256 3.20 19.50 -7.84
N GLU A 257 2.50 18.39 -7.54
CA GLU A 257 1.05 18.27 -7.74
C GLU A 257 0.22 18.95 -6.64
N LEU A 258 0.72 18.98 -5.41
CA LEU A 258 0.06 19.60 -4.24
C LEU A 258 0.63 20.97 -3.88
N GLU A 259 1.50 21.53 -4.72
CA GLU A 259 2.12 22.84 -4.55
C GLU A 259 2.89 22.99 -3.21
N TRP A 260 3.56 21.93 -2.76
CA TRP A 260 4.38 21.94 -1.56
C TRP A 260 5.65 22.77 -1.75
N SER A 261 5.93 23.63 -0.78
CA SER A 261 7.23 24.29 -0.62
C SER A 261 8.36 23.28 -0.36
N GLN A 262 9.61 23.72 -0.48
CA GLN A 262 10.76 22.87 -0.15
C GLN A 262 10.75 22.41 1.31
N ASP A 263 10.33 23.29 2.24
CA ASP A 263 10.22 22.95 3.66
C ASP A 263 9.17 21.85 3.89
N VAL A 264 8.03 21.92 3.20
CA VAL A 264 6.98 20.89 3.30
C VAL A 264 7.48 19.56 2.72
N ARG A 265 8.20 19.57 1.59
CA ARG A 265 8.80 18.36 1.01
C ARG A 265 9.79 17.72 1.99
N ALA A 266 10.67 18.52 2.60
CA ALA A 266 11.63 18.04 3.59
C ALA A 266 10.93 17.48 4.83
N ALA A 267 9.89 18.17 5.33
CA ALA A 267 9.09 17.71 6.46
C ALA A 267 8.37 16.37 6.17
N GLN A 268 7.84 16.19 4.95
CA GLN A 268 7.21 14.93 4.53
C GLN A 268 8.18 13.76 4.48
N VAL A 269 9.42 13.99 4.00
CA VAL A 269 10.47 12.95 4.01
C VAL A 269 10.89 12.62 5.44
N ALA A 270 11.06 13.62 6.30
CA ALA A 270 11.42 13.41 7.71
C ALA A 270 10.31 12.65 8.46
N GLU A 271 9.04 13.01 8.25
CA GLU A 271 7.90 12.32 8.84
C GLU A 271 7.84 10.86 8.39
N TYR A 272 7.96 10.63 7.07
CA TYR A 272 8.00 9.27 6.52
C TYR A 272 9.13 8.44 7.12
N SER A 273 10.32 9.02 7.30
CA SER A 273 11.45 8.33 7.94
C SER A 273 11.15 7.92 9.38
N ARG A 274 10.47 8.78 10.15
CA ARG A 274 10.06 8.48 11.53
C ARG A 274 8.98 7.40 11.59
N GLU A 275 8.03 7.43 10.64
CA GLU A 275 6.99 6.41 10.56
C GLU A 275 7.59 5.04 10.23
N MET A 276 8.54 4.99 9.28
CA MET A 276 9.14 3.75 8.82
C MET A 276 10.11 3.11 9.82
N SER A 277 10.81 3.89 10.65
CA SER A 277 11.71 3.32 11.68
C SER A 277 10.97 2.41 12.68
N ARG A 278 9.69 2.68 12.95
CA ARG A 278 8.81 1.82 13.78
C ARG A 278 8.60 0.42 13.22
N PHE A 279 8.82 0.25 11.92
CA PHE A 279 8.67 -1.01 11.20
C PHE A 279 10.00 -1.59 10.70
N ALA A 280 11.13 -0.98 11.09
CA ALA A 280 12.46 -1.37 10.65
C ALA A 280 12.99 -2.57 11.46
N VAL A 281 12.86 -3.77 10.91
CA VAL A 281 13.30 -5.02 11.57
C VAL A 281 14.79 -5.06 11.88
N SER A 282 15.62 -4.36 11.12
CA SER A 282 17.07 -4.27 11.40
C SER A 282 17.41 -3.50 12.68
N GLU A 283 16.51 -2.64 13.17
CA GLU A 283 16.68 -1.85 14.40
C GLU A 283 16.07 -2.54 15.61
N ILE A 284 15.22 -3.54 15.37
CA ILE A 284 14.57 -4.34 16.40
C ILE A 284 15.55 -5.43 16.84
N GLY A 285 16.10 -5.31 18.05
CA GLY A 285 16.95 -6.34 18.63
C GLY A 285 16.19 -7.68 18.73
N THR A 286 16.75 -8.74 18.15
CA THR A 286 16.25 -10.10 18.38
C THR A 286 16.75 -10.59 19.73
N SER A 287 15.86 -11.08 20.59
CA SER A 287 16.22 -11.79 21.82
C SER A 287 17.13 -12.97 21.45
N ALA A 288 18.33 -13.01 22.04
CA ALA A 288 19.35 -14.03 21.79
C ALA A 288 18.98 -15.40 22.38
#